data_AF-A0A956WPC0-F1
#
_entry.id   AF-A0A956WPC0-F1
#
_cell.length_a   1.000
_cell.length_b   1.000
_cell.length_c   1.000
_cell.angle_alpha   90.00
_cell.angle_beta   90.00
_cell.angle_gamma   90.00
#
_symmetry.space_group_name_H-M   'P 1'
#
loop_
_entity.id
_entity.type
_entity.pdbx_description
1 polymer ?
#
loop_
_entity_poly.entity_id
_entity_poly.type
_entity_poly.pdbx_seq_one_letter_code
_entity_poly.pdbx_strand_id
1 'polypeptide(L)'
;MIDTGDLRKGLTFDLDGRLVKVVDFQHNKQGRGSAQVRMTLRDLRTGSLTTHTVQAGAKFPQVRLERQHVQYLYPDGDHRYFMDTESFDQIVLDASTVGDNARFIRENDVVDLLTYNEEPIDIELPPAVVLTVTETDPGLKGDTASGATKPATLETGLVVNVPLFINIGDNLKVDTRSGDYIERVN
;
A
#
# COMPACT_ATOMS: atom_id res chain seq x y z
N MET A 1 -17.09 16.20 -5.94
CA MET A 1 -16.76 15.46 -7.17
C MET A 1 -15.26 15.61 -7.38
N ILE A 2 -14.59 14.53 -7.74
CA ILE A 2 -13.18 14.53 -8.18
C ILE A 2 -13.16 14.33 -9.69
N ASP A 3 -12.14 14.84 -10.37
CA ASP A 3 -11.95 14.56 -11.80
C ASP A 3 -10.67 13.77 -12.08
N THR A 4 -10.46 13.41 -13.36
CA THR A 4 -9.28 12.61 -13.74
C THR A 4 -7.93 13.29 -13.46
N GLY A 5 -7.91 14.60 -13.26
CA GLY A 5 -6.72 15.37 -12.87
C GLY A 5 -6.37 15.22 -11.39
N ASP A 6 -7.35 14.89 -10.54
CA ASP A 6 -7.15 14.63 -9.11
C ASP A 6 -6.62 13.21 -8.82
N LEU A 7 -6.59 12.34 -9.84
CA LEU A 7 -6.22 10.94 -9.68
C LEU A 7 -4.81 10.77 -9.15
N ARG A 8 -4.71 9.97 -8.10
CA ARG A 8 -3.46 9.49 -7.49
C ARG A 8 -3.68 8.08 -7.00
N LYS A 9 -2.60 7.29 -6.93
CA LYS A 9 -2.65 5.97 -6.30
C LYS A 9 -3.15 6.11 -4.85
N GLY A 10 -4.05 5.21 -4.44
CA GLY A 10 -4.70 5.23 -3.13
C GLY A 10 -5.96 6.12 -3.04
N LEU A 11 -6.25 6.95 -4.05
CA LEU A 11 -7.48 7.74 -4.06
C LEU A 11 -8.71 6.83 -4.09
N THR A 12 -9.68 7.10 -3.21
CA THR A 12 -10.92 6.33 -3.10
C THR A 12 -12.12 7.17 -3.53
N PHE A 13 -13.03 6.58 -4.29
CA PHE A 13 -14.23 7.25 -4.79
C PHE A 13 -15.37 6.27 -5.08
N ASP A 14 -16.56 6.80 -5.35
CA ASP A 14 -17.71 5.99 -5.74
C ASP A 14 -17.75 5.82 -7.26
N LEU A 15 -17.83 4.58 -7.72
CA LEU A 15 -18.07 4.25 -9.12
C LEU A 15 -19.32 3.38 -9.19
N ASP A 16 -20.43 3.98 -9.63
CA ASP A 16 -21.73 3.31 -9.78
C ASP A 16 -22.21 2.61 -8.49
N GLY A 17 -22.04 3.27 -7.34
CA GLY A 17 -22.41 2.73 -6.03
C GLY A 17 -21.38 1.78 -5.41
N ARG A 18 -20.21 1.60 -6.04
CA ARG A 18 -19.11 0.78 -5.54
C ARG A 18 -17.99 1.67 -5.03
N LEU A 19 -17.51 1.35 -3.84
CA LEU A 19 -16.36 2.03 -3.26
C LEU A 19 -15.08 1.45 -3.84
N VAL A 20 -14.38 2.25 -4.65
CA VAL A 20 -13.20 1.81 -5.39
C VAL A 20 -11.97 2.64 -5.05
N LYS A 21 -10.81 1.98 -4.94
CA LYS A 21 -9.50 2.61 -4.74
C LYS A 21 -8.67 2.51 -6.02
N VAL A 22 -8.03 3.62 -6.39
CA VAL A 22 -7.08 3.67 -7.52
C VAL A 22 -5.80 2.92 -7.16
N VAL A 23 -5.54 1.81 -7.85
CA VAL A 23 -4.29 1.06 -7.73
C VAL A 23 -3.24 1.62 -8.67
N ASP A 24 -3.62 1.86 -9.92
CA ASP A 24 -2.75 2.43 -10.95
C ASP A 24 -3.56 3.24 -11.96
N PHE A 25 -2.93 4.16 -12.65
CA PHE A 25 -3.59 4.92 -13.72
C PHE A 25 -2.58 5.39 -14.77
N GLN A 26 -3.05 5.50 -16.01
CA GLN A 26 -2.25 5.90 -17.16
C GLN A 26 -3.01 6.91 -18.01
N HIS A 27 -2.34 8.04 -18.28
CA HIS A 27 -2.87 9.08 -19.15
C HIS A 27 -2.38 8.86 -20.58
N ASN A 28 -3.29 8.46 -21.47
CA ASN A 28 -3.00 8.28 -22.89
C ASN A 28 -3.46 9.51 -23.68
N LYS A 29 -2.49 10.26 -24.20
CA LYS A 29 -2.73 11.36 -25.13
C LYS A 29 -2.64 10.82 -26.56
N GLN A 30 -3.77 10.68 -27.25
CA GLN A 30 -3.75 10.40 -28.68
C GLN A 30 -3.40 11.67 -29.46
N GLY A 31 -2.56 11.55 -30.50
CA GLY A 31 -2.11 12.69 -31.31
C GLY A 31 -3.23 13.45 -32.03
N ARG A 32 -4.42 12.84 -32.15
CA ARG A 32 -5.68 13.47 -32.59
C ARG A 32 -6.84 12.87 -31.78
N GLY A 33 -7.51 13.66 -30.94
CA GLY A 33 -8.65 13.23 -30.12
C GLY A 33 -8.59 13.74 -28.67
N SER A 34 -9.65 13.48 -27.90
CA SER A 34 -9.67 13.73 -26.46
C SER A 34 -8.79 12.71 -25.74
N ALA A 35 -8.00 13.17 -24.76
CA ALA A 35 -7.13 12.29 -23.99
C ALA A 35 -7.96 11.31 -23.15
N GLN A 36 -7.44 10.09 -22.98
CA GLN A 36 -8.10 9.04 -22.21
C GLN A 36 -7.28 8.70 -20.98
N VAL A 37 -7.96 8.35 -19.90
CA VAL A 37 -7.34 7.85 -18.68
C VAL A 37 -7.81 6.43 -18.44
N ARG A 38 -6.86 5.50 -18.40
CA ARG A 38 -7.09 4.10 -18.00
C ARG A 38 -6.71 3.96 -16.53
N MET A 39 -7.62 3.45 -15.72
CA MET A 39 -7.43 3.23 -14.29
C MET A 39 -7.56 1.75 -13.99
N THR A 40 -6.67 1.24 -13.15
CA THR A 40 -6.82 -0.04 -12.47
C THR A 40 -7.38 0.25 -11.08
N LEU A 41 -8.59 -0.23 -10.82
CA LEU A 41 -9.36 0.03 -9.61
C LEU A 41 -9.50 -1.25 -8.80
N ARG A 42 -9.32 -1.17 -7.48
CA ARG A 42 -9.67 -2.24 -6.53
C ARG A 42 -11.00 -1.88 -5.89
N ASP A 43 -11.97 -2.77 -5.97
CA ASP A 43 -13.21 -2.68 -5.19
C ASP A 43 -12.87 -3.01 -3.73
N LEU A 44 -13.18 -2.08 -2.82
CA LEU A 44 -12.70 -2.19 -1.44
C LEU A 44 -13.50 -3.19 -0.60
N ARG A 45 -14.69 -3.62 -1.04
CA ARG A 45 -15.48 -4.64 -0.33
C ARG A 45 -15.15 -6.05 -0.82
N THR A 46 -14.96 -6.20 -2.12
CA THR A 46 -14.73 -7.52 -2.73
C THR A 46 -13.25 -7.83 -2.97
N GLY A 47 -12.37 -6.82 -2.90
CA GLY A 47 -10.96 -6.93 -3.26
C GLY A 47 -10.70 -7.09 -4.76
N SER A 48 -11.75 -7.14 -5.59
CA SER A 48 -11.63 -7.42 -7.02
C SER A 48 -10.97 -6.26 -7.78
N LEU A 49 -10.10 -6.60 -8.74
CA LEU A 49 -9.44 -5.63 -9.62
C LEU A 49 -10.21 -5.48 -10.93
N THR A 50 -10.54 -4.25 -11.30
CA THR A 50 -11.22 -3.92 -12.55
C THR A 50 -10.46 -2.81 -13.29
N THR A 51 -10.40 -2.92 -14.62
CA THR A 51 -9.87 -1.83 -15.46
C THR A 51 -11.01 -0.96 -15.95
N HIS A 52 -10.93 0.36 -15.74
CA HIS A 52 -11.92 1.32 -16.20
C HIS A 52 -11.25 2.41 -17.04
N THR A 53 -11.79 2.72 -18.23
CA THR A 53 -11.23 3.74 -19.13
C THR A 53 -12.24 4.84 -19.36
N VAL A 54 -11.83 6.09 -19.15
CA VAL A 54 -12.68 7.27 -19.28
C VAL A 54 -12.00 8.37 -20.10
N GLN A 55 -12.78 9.35 -20.54
CA GLN A 55 -12.22 10.58 -21.11
C GLN A 55 -11.60 11.44 -20.00
N ALA A 56 -10.50 12.14 -20.32
CA ALA A 56 -9.93 13.13 -19.43
C ALA A 56 -10.97 14.23 -19.12
N GLY A 57 -11.09 14.59 -17.85
CA GLY A 57 -12.10 15.49 -17.30
C GLY A 57 -13.37 14.79 -16.82
N ALA A 58 -13.48 13.46 -16.95
CA ALA A 58 -14.56 12.70 -16.32
C ALA A 58 -14.56 12.91 -14.80
N LYS A 59 -15.76 13.03 -14.22
CA LYS A 59 -15.95 13.34 -12.81
C LYS A 59 -16.60 12.17 -12.08
N PHE A 60 -16.17 11.96 -10.84
CA PHE A 60 -16.67 10.89 -9.96
C PHE A 60 -17.14 11.48 -8.63
N PRO A 61 -18.19 10.90 -8.00
CA PRO A 61 -18.56 11.26 -6.65
C PRO A 61 -17.41 10.99 -5.68
N GLN A 62 -17.11 12.00 -4.88
CA GLN A 62 -16.09 11.88 -3.84
C GLN A 62 -16.70 11.15 -2.65
N VAL A 63 -15.96 10.20 -2.09
CA VAL A 63 -16.32 9.56 -0.84
C VAL A 63 -15.50 10.17 0.28
N ARG A 64 -16.14 10.43 1.41
CA ARG A 64 -15.46 10.81 2.64
C ARG A 64 -15.26 9.56 3.48
N LEU A 65 -14.01 9.19 3.66
CA LEU A 65 -13.61 8.16 4.60
C LEU A 65 -13.27 8.82 5.93
N GLU A 66 -13.62 8.15 7.01
CA GLU A 66 -13.17 8.50 8.35
C GLU A 66 -11.86 7.76 8.65
N ARG A 67 -11.00 8.39 9.44
CA ARG A 67 -9.70 7.85 9.83
C ARG A 67 -9.67 7.67 11.32
N GLN A 68 -9.24 6.49 11.74
CA GLN A 68 -9.08 6.13 13.14
C GLN A 68 -7.67 5.56 13.34
N HIS A 69 -6.96 6.05 14.35
CA HIS A 69 -5.61 5.58 14.63
C HIS A 69 -5.67 4.26 15.40
N VAL A 70 -5.15 3.20 14.79
CA VAL A 70 -5.19 1.85 15.36
C VAL A 70 -3.78 1.27 15.43
N GLN A 71 -3.50 0.55 16.51
CA GLN A 71 -2.26 -0.20 16.70
C GLN A 71 -2.46 -1.63 16.20
N TYR A 72 -1.58 -2.12 15.33
CA TYR A 72 -1.58 -3.52 14.93
C TYR A 72 -1.08 -4.39 16.08
N LEU A 73 -1.82 -5.44 16.42
CA LEU A 73 -1.50 -6.34 17.52
C LEU A 73 -0.80 -7.60 17.01
N TYR A 74 -1.54 -8.46 16.31
CA TYR A 74 -1.04 -9.75 15.82
C TYR A 74 -1.96 -10.33 14.73
N PRO A 75 -1.44 -11.24 13.88
CA PRO A 75 -2.25 -12.06 12.98
C PRO A 75 -2.76 -13.32 13.69
N ASP A 76 -3.97 -13.77 13.35
CA ASP A 76 -4.48 -15.10 13.73
C ASP A 76 -5.37 -15.66 12.62
N GLY A 77 -4.85 -16.67 11.92
CA GLY A 77 -5.44 -17.23 10.70
C GLY A 77 -5.71 -16.15 9.64
N ASP A 78 -6.97 -16.08 9.22
CA ASP A 78 -7.47 -15.11 8.24
C ASP A 78 -7.85 -13.76 8.87
N HIS A 79 -7.62 -13.56 10.18
CA HIS A 79 -7.91 -12.32 10.88
C HIS A 79 -6.63 -11.56 11.26
N ARG A 80 -6.78 -10.25 11.39
CA ARG A 80 -5.77 -9.31 11.83
C ARG A 80 -6.36 -8.48 12.97
N TYR A 81 -5.69 -8.51 14.10
CA TYR A 81 -6.16 -7.85 15.30
C TYR A 81 -5.48 -6.50 15.46
N PHE A 82 -6.30 -5.49 15.75
CA PHE A 82 -5.89 -4.12 15.99
C PHE A 82 -6.50 -3.63 17.30
N MET A 83 -5.96 -2.54 17.83
CA MET A 83 -6.49 -1.86 19.01
C MET A 83 -6.66 -0.38 18.67
N ASP A 84 -7.82 0.18 18.97
CA ASP A 84 -7.98 1.62 18.89
C ASP A 84 -7.07 2.32 19.90
N THR A 85 -6.37 3.37 19.46
CA THR A 85 -5.37 4.06 20.29
C THR A 85 -5.99 5.04 21.31
N GLU A 86 -7.29 5.35 21.20
CA GLU A 86 -8.01 6.26 22.10
C GLU A 86 -8.92 5.50 23.10
N SER A 87 -9.76 4.59 22.60
CA SER A 87 -10.72 3.82 23.40
C SER A 87 -10.16 2.50 23.92
N PHE A 88 -9.05 2.01 23.35
CA PHE A 88 -8.47 0.69 23.62
C PHE A 88 -9.38 -0.50 23.24
N ASP A 89 -10.42 -0.25 22.44
CA ASP A 89 -11.27 -1.31 21.92
C ASP A 89 -10.52 -2.14 20.87
N GLN A 90 -10.73 -3.46 20.91
CA GLN A 90 -10.10 -4.37 19.96
C GLN A 90 -10.94 -4.42 18.67
N ILE A 91 -10.25 -4.26 17.54
CA ILE A 91 -10.84 -4.29 16.20
C ILE A 91 -10.30 -5.51 15.48
N VAL A 92 -11.18 -6.29 14.88
CA VAL A 92 -10.82 -7.48 14.09
C VAL A 92 -11.12 -7.19 12.63
N LEU A 93 -10.10 -7.32 11.78
CA LEU A 93 -10.22 -7.18 10.34
C LEU A 93 -9.90 -8.49 9.65
N ASP A 94 -10.60 -8.78 8.56
CA ASP A 94 -10.21 -9.87 7.67
C ASP A 94 -8.88 -9.53 6.99
N ALA A 95 -8.07 -10.55 6.74
CA ALA A 95 -6.80 -10.42 6.02
C ALA A 95 -7.00 -9.86 4.60
N SER A 96 -8.19 -10.07 4.01
CA SER A 96 -8.56 -9.47 2.72
C SER A 96 -8.76 -7.95 2.79
N THR A 97 -9.26 -7.43 3.92
CA THR A 97 -9.45 -5.99 4.15
C THR A 97 -8.11 -5.28 4.28
N VAL A 98 -7.16 -5.90 4.98
CA VAL A 98 -5.78 -5.39 5.10
C VAL A 98 -4.99 -5.58 3.80
N GLY A 99 -5.21 -6.72 3.13
CA GLY A 99 -4.59 -7.05 1.85
C GLY A 99 -3.05 -7.07 1.90
N ASP A 100 -2.44 -6.61 0.81
CA ASP A 100 -0.99 -6.56 0.64
C ASP A 100 -0.27 -5.66 1.67
N ASN A 101 -1.00 -4.71 2.29
CA ASN A 101 -0.45 -3.81 3.30
C ASN A 101 0.04 -4.56 4.54
N ALA A 102 -0.49 -5.76 4.80
CA ALA A 102 -0.09 -6.60 5.92
C ALA A 102 1.42 -6.94 5.92
N ARG A 103 2.08 -6.93 4.75
CA ARG A 103 3.53 -7.22 4.64
C ARG A 103 4.41 -6.05 5.08
N PHE A 104 3.85 -4.87 5.29
CA PHE A 104 4.58 -3.65 5.63
C PHE A 104 4.40 -3.22 7.09
N ILE A 105 3.58 -3.93 7.86
CA ILE A 105 3.27 -3.59 9.26
C ILE A 105 3.91 -4.60 10.20
N ARG A 106 4.46 -4.11 11.31
CA ARG A 106 4.96 -4.92 12.42
C ARG A 106 4.01 -4.83 13.59
N GLU A 107 4.07 -5.83 14.46
CA GLU A 107 3.35 -5.78 15.74
C GLU A 107 3.72 -4.48 16.47
N ASN A 108 2.70 -3.81 17.01
CA ASN A 108 2.74 -2.50 17.65
C ASN A 108 2.90 -1.28 16.73
N ASP A 109 3.01 -1.43 15.40
CA ASP A 109 2.95 -0.28 14.51
C ASP A 109 1.54 0.35 14.55
N VAL A 110 1.49 1.69 14.53
CA VAL A 110 0.24 2.45 14.45
C VAL A 110 -0.04 2.83 13.00
N VAL A 111 -1.25 2.55 12.54
CA VAL A 111 -1.73 2.80 11.18
C VAL A 111 -3.10 3.47 11.21
N ASP A 112 -3.51 4.04 10.07
CA ASP A 112 -4.84 4.63 9.95
C ASP A 112 -5.82 3.56 9.44
N LEU A 113 -6.85 3.26 10.22
CA LEU A 113 -8.01 2.50 9.76
C LEU A 113 -8.95 3.44 9.01
N LEU A 114 -9.29 3.07 7.77
CA LEU A 114 -10.26 3.79 6.96
C LEU A 114 -11.64 3.16 7.13
N THR A 115 -12.61 3.94 7.59
CA THR A 115 -14.00 3.52 7.73
C THR A 115 -14.92 4.29 6.80
N TYR A 116 -16.00 3.64 6.36
CA TYR A 116 -17.08 4.25 5.58
C TYR A 116 -18.42 3.83 6.17
N ASN A 117 -19.19 4.77 6.71
CA ASN A 117 -20.42 4.49 7.46
C ASN A 117 -20.20 3.42 8.55
N GLU A 118 -19.16 3.59 9.37
CA GLU A 118 -18.76 2.67 10.45
C GLU A 118 -18.22 1.29 10.00
N GLU A 119 -18.29 0.96 8.71
CA GLU A 119 -17.70 -0.25 8.13
C GLU A 119 -16.19 -0.05 7.94
N PRO A 120 -15.30 -0.91 8.49
CA PRO A 120 -13.88 -0.90 8.18
C PRO A 120 -13.63 -1.37 6.75
N ILE A 121 -12.96 -0.55 5.96
CA ILE A 121 -12.81 -0.78 4.52
C ILE A 121 -11.37 -1.07 4.10
N ASP A 122 -10.39 -0.40 4.71
CA ASP A 122 -8.98 -0.52 4.33
C ASP A 122 -8.10 0.05 5.45
N ILE A 123 -6.79 -0.17 5.36
CA ILE A 123 -5.81 0.55 6.16
C ILE A 123 -4.97 1.48 5.28
N GLU A 124 -4.57 2.62 5.82
CA GLU A 124 -3.64 3.55 5.22
C GLU A 124 -2.32 3.51 5.98
N LEU A 125 -1.25 3.22 5.24
CA LEU A 125 0.11 3.21 5.76
C LEU A 125 0.80 4.53 5.45
N PRO A 126 1.81 4.93 6.26
CA PRO A 126 2.77 5.94 5.84
C PRO A 126 3.37 5.60 4.47
N PRO A 127 3.81 6.61 3.69
CA PRO A 127 4.37 6.37 2.35
C PRO A 127 5.65 5.53 2.37
N ALA A 128 6.32 5.45 3.53
CA ALA A 128 7.43 4.55 3.74
C ALA A 128 7.42 3.99 5.17
N VAL A 129 7.86 2.75 5.32
CA VAL A 129 8.06 2.07 6.60
C VAL A 129 9.53 1.73 6.79
N VAL A 130 9.96 1.56 8.03
CA VAL A 130 11.32 1.11 8.37
C VAL A 130 11.25 -0.29 8.91
N LEU A 131 11.91 -1.23 8.22
CA LEU A 131 11.89 -2.65 8.53
C LEU A 131 13.32 -3.19 8.61
N THR A 132 13.56 -4.08 9.57
CA THR A 132 14.87 -4.70 9.81
C THR A 132 15.11 -5.88 8.86
N VAL A 133 16.32 -6.00 8.31
CA VAL A 133 16.72 -7.18 7.52
C VAL A 133 16.97 -8.37 8.44
N THR A 134 16.27 -9.48 8.21
CA THR A 134 16.45 -10.74 8.96
C THR A 134 17.27 -11.77 8.17
N GLU A 135 17.21 -11.73 6.84
CA GLU A 135 17.93 -12.67 5.98
C GLU A 135 18.37 -12.00 4.67
N THR A 136 19.63 -12.19 4.27
CA THR A 136 20.14 -11.80 2.96
C THR A 136 21.47 -12.51 2.68
N ASP A 137 21.78 -12.75 1.42
CA ASP A 137 23.05 -13.37 1.03
C ASP A 137 24.26 -12.44 1.32
N PRO A 138 25.44 -13.00 1.66
CA PRO A 138 26.67 -12.21 1.75
C PRO A 138 26.97 -11.53 0.41
N GLY A 139 27.22 -10.21 0.43
CA GLY A 139 27.63 -9.50 -0.78
C GLY A 139 28.97 -10.03 -1.28
N LEU A 140 28.99 -10.64 -2.47
CA LEU A 140 30.23 -11.13 -3.08
C LEU A 140 31.14 -9.94 -3.42
N LYS A 141 32.29 -9.84 -2.73
CA LYS A 141 33.30 -8.76 -2.84
C LYS A 141 33.91 -8.56 -4.24
N GLY A 142 33.43 -9.24 -5.28
CA GLY A 142 33.92 -9.14 -6.66
C GLY A 142 32.88 -8.67 -7.69
N ASP A 143 31.64 -8.43 -7.27
CA ASP A 143 30.59 -8.01 -8.20
C ASP A 143 30.68 -6.49 -8.43
N THR A 144 31.58 -6.10 -9.34
CA THR A 144 31.88 -4.69 -9.69
C THR A 144 30.88 -4.11 -10.70
N ALA A 145 29.80 -4.83 -11.01
CA ALA A 145 28.72 -4.30 -11.84
C ALA A 145 27.98 -3.20 -11.08
N SER A 146 28.05 -1.98 -11.59
CA SER A 146 27.28 -0.85 -11.06
C SER A 146 25.79 -1.19 -11.07
N GLY A 147 25.14 -1.20 -9.90
CA GLY A 147 23.70 -1.47 -9.79
C GLY A 147 23.31 -2.92 -9.54
N ALA A 148 24.26 -3.80 -9.20
CA ALA A 148 23.92 -5.13 -8.72
C ALA A 148 23.07 -5.05 -7.43
N THR A 149 21.99 -5.83 -7.40
CA THR A 149 21.08 -5.95 -6.26
C THR A 149 20.97 -7.41 -5.84
N LYS A 150 20.63 -7.62 -4.57
CA LYS A 150 20.35 -8.94 -4.00
C LYS A 150 19.02 -8.91 -3.25
N PRO A 151 18.31 -10.04 -3.15
CA PRO A 151 17.12 -10.11 -2.31
C PRO A 151 17.50 -10.04 -0.82
N ALA A 152 16.66 -9.36 -0.04
CA ALA A 152 16.71 -9.36 1.41
C ALA A 152 15.29 -9.56 1.96
N THR A 153 15.16 -10.50 2.90
CA THR A 153 13.94 -10.73 3.67
C THR A 153 13.97 -9.84 4.90
N LEU A 154 12.86 -9.14 5.14
CA LEU A 154 12.68 -8.24 6.27
C LEU A 154 11.89 -8.93 7.39
N GLU A 155 11.83 -8.31 8.57
CA GLU A 155 11.20 -8.87 9.77
C GLU A 155 9.72 -9.24 9.61
N THR A 156 9.02 -8.64 8.64
CA THR A 156 7.62 -8.97 8.30
C THR A 156 7.49 -10.11 7.28
N GLY A 157 8.61 -10.66 6.80
CA GLY A 157 8.66 -11.62 5.69
C GLY A 157 8.64 -10.97 4.30
N LEU A 158 8.57 -9.64 4.20
CA LEU A 158 8.67 -8.92 2.94
C LEU A 158 10.05 -9.14 2.31
N VAL A 159 10.10 -9.48 1.03
CA VAL A 159 11.36 -9.61 0.26
C VAL A 159 11.53 -8.38 -0.63
N VAL A 160 12.66 -7.68 -0.48
CA VAL A 160 12.99 -6.48 -1.25
C VAL A 160 14.35 -6.64 -1.92
N ASN A 161 14.50 -6.13 -3.14
CA ASN A 161 15.81 -6.07 -3.80
C ASN A 161 16.60 -4.88 -3.24
N VAL A 162 17.77 -5.17 -2.69
CA VAL A 162 18.60 -4.20 -1.98
C VAL A 162 20.02 -4.16 -2.55
N PRO A 163 20.78 -3.07 -2.35
CA PRO A 163 22.18 -3.01 -2.73
C PRO A 163 23.03 -4.09 -2.05
N LEU A 164 24.11 -4.53 -2.70
CA LEU A 164 24.97 -5.62 -2.21
C LEU A 164 25.59 -5.38 -0.83
N PHE A 165 25.74 -4.11 -0.41
CA PHE A 165 26.35 -3.74 0.86
C PHE A 165 25.42 -3.88 2.08
N ILE A 166 24.12 -4.12 1.87
CA ILE A 166 23.15 -4.32 2.96
C ILE A 166 23.42 -5.65 3.65
N ASN A 167 23.36 -5.66 4.99
CA ASN A 167 23.59 -6.85 5.80
C ASN A 167 22.40 -7.14 6.71
N ILE A 168 22.38 -8.34 7.27
CA ILE A 168 21.44 -8.73 8.33
C ILE A 168 21.58 -7.75 9.50
N GLY A 169 20.45 -7.27 10.03
CA GLY A 169 20.37 -6.28 11.09
C GLY A 169 20.35 -4.82 10.62
N ASP A 170 20.57 -4.53 9.33
CA ASP A 170 20.39 -3.19 8.79
C ASP A 170 18.89 -2.82 8.80
N ASN A 171 18.59 -1.55 9.11
CA ASN A 171 17.23 -1.00 9.02
C ASN A 171 17.02 -0.38 7.64
N LEU A 172 15.99 -0.83 6.92
CA LEU A 172 15.69 -0.35 5.58
C LEU A 172 14.40 0.43 5.57
N LYS A 173 14.45 1.59 4.91
CA LYS A 173 13.25 2.34 4.56
C LYS A 173 12.72 1.82 3.23
N VAL A 174 11.45 1.44 3.21
CA VAL A 174 10.78 0.81 2.05
C VAL A 174 9.56 1.62 1.68
N ASP A 175 9.34 1.87 0.37
CA ASP A 175 8.12 2.53 -0.13
C ASP A 175 6.94 1.55 -0.04
N THR A 176 5.89 1.92 0.70
CA THR A 176 4.72 1.04 0.91
C THR A 176 3.83 0.91 -0.33
N ARG A 177 4.01 1.78 -1.33
CA ARG A 177 3.18 1.80 -2.55
C ARG A 177 3.77 0.95 -3.65
N SER A 178 5.10 0.86 -3.73
CA SER A 178 5.80 0.03 -4.73
C SER A 178 6.46 -1.22 -4.13
N GLY A 179 6.75 -1.22 -2.83
CA GLY A 179 7.54 -2.27 -2.18
C GLY A 179 9.04 -2.13 -2.38
N ASP A 180 9.50 -1.01 -2.94
CA ASP A 180 10.91 -0.82 -3.28
C ASP A 180 11.74 -0.29 -2.12
N TYR A 181 13.01 -0.68 -2.08
CA TYR A 181 14.02 -0.09 -1.21
C TYR A 181 14.21 1.40 -1.52
N ILE A 182 14.19 2.24 -0.49
CA ILE A 182 14.49 3.68 -0.58
C ILE A 182 15.93 3.93 -0.11
N GLU A 183 16.21 3.61 1.15
CA GLU A 183 17.50 3.90 1.79
C GLU A 183 17.74 2.99 3.00
N ARG A 184 19.00 2.84 3.41
CA ARG A 184 19.37 2.29 4.72
C ARG A 184 19.32 3.41 5.75
N VAL A 185 18.56 3.19 6.81
CA VAL A 185 18.47 4.07 7.97
C VAL A 185 19.67 3.79 8.89
N ASN A 186 20.33 4.86 9.35
CA ASN A 186 21.45 4.78 10.31
C ASN A 186 20.98 5.14 11.73
#